data_AF-A0A9K3IR21-F1
#
_entry.id   AF-A0A9K3IR21-F1
#
_cell.length_a   1.000
_cell.length_b   1.000
_cell.length_c   1.000
_cell.angle_alpha   90.00
_cell.angle_beta   90.00
_cell.angle_gamma   90.00
#
_symmetry.space_group_name_H-M   'P 1'
#
loop_
_entity.id
_entity.type
_entity.pdbx_description
1 polymer ?
#
loop_
_entity_poly.entity_id
_entity_poly.type
_entity_poly.pdbx_seq_one_letter_code
_entity_poly.pdbx_strand_id
1 'polypeptide(L)'
;MKDVKLGNGALVANPNCSTIICLMAATPLHRRAKVLRMVVSTYQAASGAGAAAMEELELQTREVLEGKRPTCNIFKQQYAFNLFSHNAPVLPNGYNEEEMKLVKETRKIWNDKDVKVTATCIRVPVMRAHAESVNLQFASPLDENEAKDILKKAPGVVVIDDRASNRFPTPLEVSNKDDVAVGRIRQDESQDGNHGSVNHKQTVRLDIFVCGDQIRKGAALNAVQIAEMLL
;
A
#
# COMPACT_ATOMS: atom_id res chain seq x y z
N MET A 1 3.05 -16.75 13.47
CA MET A 1 3.14 -18.16 13.04
C MET A 1 2.66 -19.19 14.06
N LYS A 2 2.21 -18.81 15.27
CA LYS A 2 1.80 -19.80 16.30
C LYS A 2 0.69 -20.78 15.84
N ASP A 3 -0.10 -20.42 14.82
CA ASP A 3 -1.19 -21.25 14.30
C ASP A 3 -0.90 -21.90 12.92
N VAL A 4 0.34 -21.85 12.43
CA VAL A 4 0.71 -22.45 11.13
C VAL A 4 1.33 -23.83 11.38
N LYS A 5 0.58 -24.91 11.08
CA LYS A 5 1.12 -26.26 11.07
C LYS A 5 1.93 -26.48 9.79
N LEU A 6 3.25 -26.54 9.90
CA LEU A 6 4.14 -26.85 8.78
C LEU A 6 4.36 -28.36 8.73
N GLY A 7 3.96 -28.99 7.61
CA GLY A 7 4.34 -30.36 7.31
C GLY A 7 5.71 -30.45 6.64
N ASN A 8 6.21 -31.67 6.45
CA ASN A 8 7.39 -31.91 5.61
C ASN A 8 7.05 -31.54 4.16
N GLY A 9 7.61 -30.43 3.66
CA GLY A 9 7.34 -29.89 2.31
C GLY A 9 6.35 -28.72 2.24
N ALA A 10 6.25 -27.90 3.29
CA ALA A 10 5.33 -26.76 3.31
C ALA A 10 5.68 -25.69 2.25
N LEU A 11 4.66 -25.20 1.55
CA LEU A 11 4.75 -24.07 0.63
C LEU A 11 4.19 -22.81 1.30
N VAL A 12 5.03 -21.78 1.45
CA VAL A 12 4.63 -20.48 2.01
C VAL A 12 4.69 -19.43 0.91
N ALA A 13 3.53 -18.90 0.52
CA ALA A 13 3.45 -17.86 -0.50
C ALA A 13 3.81 -16.48 0.09
N ASN A 14 4.69 -15.77 -0.59
CA ASN A 14 4.93 -14.35 -0.35
C ASN A 14 3.82 -13.51 -1.03
N PRO A 15 3.13 -12.61 -0.32
CA PRO A 15 2.07 -11.80 -0.92
C PRO A 15 2.61 -10.79 -1.95
N ASN A 16 1.69 -10.14 -2.66
CA ASN A 16 2.01 -9.03 -3.55
C ASN A 16 2.56 -7.82 -2.78
N CYS A 17 3.46 -7.09 -3.43
CA CYS A 17 4.17 -5.98 -2.84
C CYS A 17 3.29 -4.83 -2.34
N SER A 18 2.22 -4.47 -3.07
CA SER A 18 1.25 -3.46 -2.65
C SER A 18 0.43 -3.96 -1.46
N THR A 19 0.03 -5.24 -1.45
CA THR A 19 -0.62 -5.83 -0.28
C THR A 19 0.28 -5.75 0.94
N ILE A 20 1.56 -6.13 0.82
CA ILE A 20 2.50 -6.10 1.95
C ILE A 20 2.62 -4.67 2.49
N ILE A 21 2.89 -3.69 1.63
CA ILE A 21 3.08 -2.29 2.03
C ILE A 21 1.82 -1.76 2.72
N CYS A 22 0.64 -1.94 2.13
CA CYS A 22 -0.65 -1.55 2.73
C CYS A 22 -0.83 -2.17 4.12
N LEU A 23 -0.62 -3.48 4.23
CA LEU A 23 -0.95 -4.24 5.43
C LEU A 23 0.07 -4.08 6.55
N MET A 24 1.30 -3.63 6.27
CA MET A 24 2.24 -3.24 7.32
C MET A 24 1.64 -2.14 8.21
N ALA A 25 0.95 -1.15 7.63
CA ALA A 25 0.28 -0.10 8.38
C ALA A 25 -1.15 -0.49 8.83
N ALA A 26 -1.94 -1.14 7.96
CA ALA A 26 -3.35 -1.42 8.26
C ALA A 26 -3.54 -2.56 9.28
N THR A 27 -2.67 -3.58 9.31
CA THR A 27 -2.86 -4.76 10.18
C THR A 27 -2.75 -4.44 11.68
N PRO A 28 -1.77 -3.64 12.16
CA PRO A 28 -1.74 -3.21 13.56
C PRO A 28 -3.03 -2.51 13.99
N LEU A 29 -3.58 -1.63 13.14
CA LEU A 29 -4.84 -0.95 13.41
C LEU A 29 -6.02 -1.92 13.40
N HIS A 30 -6.10 -2.82 12.41
CA HIS A 30 -7.11 -3.87 12.32
C HIS A 30 -7.19 -4.74 13.56
N ARG A 31 -6.04 -5.11 14.14
CA ARG A 31 -5.98 -5.90 15.37
C ARG A 31 -6.54 -5.18 16.59
N ARG A 32 -6.41 -3.85 16.65
CA ARG A 32 -6.95 -3.02 17.74
C ARG A 32 -8.42 -2.67 17.54
N ALA A 33 -8.77 -2.26 16.34
CA ALA A 33 -10.12 -1.91 15.94
C ALA A 33 -10.39 -2.62 14.61
N LYS A 34 -11.32 -3.56 14.60
CA LYS A 34 -11.58 -4.39 13.42
C LYS A 34 -11.93 -3.50 12.22
N VAL A 35 -11.16 -3.61 11.14
CA VAL A 35 -11.48 -2.92 9.86
C VAL A 35 -12.68 -3.60 9.22
N LEU A 36 -13.72 -2.81 8.95
CA LEU A 36 -14.93 -3.23 8.23
C LEU A 36 -14.81 -2.98 6.71
N ARG A 37 -14.18 -1.87 6.35
CA ARG A 37 -13.98 -1.47 4.95
C ARG A 37 -12.61 -0.82 4.77
N MET A 38 -11.95 -1.14 3.65
CA MET A 38 -10.70 -0.54 3.22
C MET A 38 -10.81 -0.11 1.76
N VAL A 39 -10.50 1.15 1.49
CA VAL A 39 -10.43 1.72 0.13
C VAL A 39 -8.98 2.15 -0.11
N VAL A 40 -8.39 1.66 -1.19
CA VAL A 40 -6.97 1.90 -1.51
C VAL A 40 -6.84 2.52 -2.89
N SER A 41 -6.03 3.58 -3.01
CA SER A 41 -5.54 4.08 -4.28
C SER A 41 -4.02 4.00 -4.28
N THR A 42 -3.45 3.18 -5.16
CA THR A 42 -2.01 2.95 -5.22
C THR A 42 -1.35 3.85 -6.25
N TYR A 43 -0.11 4.20 -5.96
CA TYR A 43 0.79 4.98 -6.78
C TYR A 43 2.06 4.14 -6.95
N GLN A 44 2.01 3.20 -7.90
CA GLN A 44 3.03 2.18 -8.07
C GLN A 44 4.15 2.66 -8.98
N ALA A 45 5.39 2.48 -8.52
CA ALA A 45 6.62 2.83 -9.24
C ALA A 45 6.93 1.90 -10.43
N ALA A 46 7.82 2.36 -11.31
CA ALA A 46 8.33 1.67 -12.50
C ALA A 46 9.04 0.36 -12.17
N SER A 47 9.83 0.33 -11.09
CA SER A 47 10.57 -0.85 -10.65
C SER A 47 9.70 -2.07 -10.37
N GLY A 48 8.40 -1.89 -10.08
CA GLY A 48 7.46 -3.01 -9.93
C GLY A 48 7.24 -3.79 -11.25
N ALA A 49 7.53 -3.17 -12.39
CA ALA A 49 7.50 -3.80 -13.71
C ALA A 49 8.90 -4.24 -14.21
N GLY A 50 9.93 -4.15 -13.36
CA GLY A 50 11.29 -4.59 -13.66
C GLY A 50 12.24 -3.49 -14.15
N ALA A 51 13.51 -3.84 -14.29
CA ALA A 51 14.60 -2.91 -14.63
C ALA A 51 14.37 -2.21 -15.99
N ALA A 52 13.92 -2.95 -17.01
CA ALA A 52 13.64 -2.39 -18.32
C ALA A 52 12.56 -1.29 -18.30
N ALA A 53 11.57 -1.39 -17.41
CA ALA A 53 10.55 -0.35 -17.23
C ALA A 53 11.12 0.93 -16.57
N MET A 54 12.13 0.78 -15.70
CA MET A 54 12.84 1.91 -15.10
C MET A 54 13.71 2.62 -16.14
N GLU A 55 14.45 1.84 -16.93
CA GLU A 55 15.29 2.35 -18.03
C GLU A 55 14.43 3.08 -19.07
N GLU A 56 13.28 2.53 -19.46
CA GLU A 56 12.36 3.19 -20.39
C GLU A 56 11.75 4.47 -19.79
N LEU A 57 11.40 4.50 -18.50
CA LEU A 57 10.92 5.73 -17.87
C LEU A 57 11.98 6.85 -17.92
N GLU A 58 13.25 6.52 -17.65
CA GLU A 58 14.35 7.48 -17.73
C GLU A 58 14.57 7.97 -19.17
N LEU A 59 14.57 7.06 -20.14
CA LEU A 59 14.70 7.37 -21.56
C LEU A 59 13.56 8.30 -22.03
N GLN A 60 12.30 7.92 -21.77
CA GLN A 60 11.16 8.72 -22.15
C GLN A 60 11.19 10.11 -21.49
N THR A 61 11.65 10.20 -20.24
CA THR A 61 11.76 11.49 -19.54
C THR A 61 12.74 12.41 -20.28
N ARG A 62 13.89 11.89 -20.72
CA ARG A 62 14.85 12.64 -21.54
C ARG A 62 14.26 13.04 -22.90
N GLU A 63 13.65 12.10 -23.61
CA GLU A 63 13.06 12.34 -24.93
C GLU A 63 11.96 13.42 -24.88
N VAL A 64 11.05 13.36 -23.90
CA VAL A 64 9.97 14.33 -23.75
C VAL A 64 10.52 15.72 -23.42
N LEU A 65 11.53 15.82 -22.55
CA LEU A 65 12.17 17.10 -22.23
C LEU A 65 12.94 17.70 -23.41
N GLU A 66 13.41 16.88 -24.33
CA GLU A 66 14.02 17.30 -25.60
C GLU A 66 12.98 17.60 -26.71
N GLY A 67 11.68 17.51 -26.41
CA GLY A 67 10.61 17.72 -27.39
C GLY A 67 10.47 16.59 -28.42
N LYS A 68 11.06 15.42 -28.15
CA LYS A 68 10.98 14.24 -29.00
C LYS A 68 9.74 13.40 -28.66
N ARG A 69 9.31 12.58 -29.61
CA ARG A 69 8.28 11.57 -29.36
C ARG A 69 8.88 10.46 -28.48
N PRO A 70 8.26 10.10 -27.34
CA PRO A 70 8.81 9.10 -26.44
C PRO A 70 8.77 7.67 -27.01
N THR A 71 9.80 6.90 -26.66
CA THR A 71 9.92 5.47 -26.90
C THR A 71 9.03 4.68 -25.93
N CYS A 72 8.04 3.95 -26.46
CA CYS A 72 7.01 3.26 -25.66
C CYS A 72 7.01 1.73 -25.92
N ASN A 73 8.13 1.05 -25.66
CA ASN A 73 8.28 -0.37 -25.93
C ASN A 73 7.67 -1.25 -24.84
N ILE A 74 7.78 -0.87 -23.56
CA ILE A 74 7.35 -1.69 -22.42
C ILE A 74 5.83 -1.63 -22.24
N PHE A 75 5.27 -0.42 -22.09
CA PHE A 75 3.83 -0.25 -21.78
C PHE A 75 2.96 0.12 -22.98
N LYS A 76 3.57 0.30 -24.17
CA LYS A 76 2.88 0.75 -25.40
C LYS A 76 2.15 2.11 -25.26
N GLN A 77 2.49 2.87 -24.23
CA GLN A 77 2.02 4.24 -23.99
C GLN A 77 3.09 5.04 -23.25
N GLN A 78 2.98 6.37 -23.29
CA GLN A 78 3.89 7.26 -22.60
C GLN A 78 3.72 7.14 -21.09
N TYR A 79 4.83 6.93 -20.40
CA TYR A 79 4.96 6.85 -18.97
C TYR A 79 5.54 8.14 -18.37
N ALA A 80 6.55 8.73 -19.01
CA ALA A 80 7.10 10.01 -18.56
C ALA A 80 6.01 11.08 -18.49
N PHE A 81 5.91 11.74 -17.33
CA PHE A 81 4.91 12.78 -17.04
C PHE A 81 3.44 12.33 -17.19
N ASN A 82 3.15 11.03 -17.03
CA ASN A 82 1.80 10.48 -17.21
C ASN A 82 1.43 9.47 -16.12
N LEU A 83 0.12 9.31 -15.87
CA LEU A 83 -0.46 8.30 -14.99
C LEU A 83 -1.36 7.37 -15.81
N PHE A 84 -1.33 6.07 -15.53
CA PHE A 84 -2.19 5.10 -16.21
C PHE A 84 -2.57 3.93 -15.31
N SER A 85 -3.70 3.27 -15.64
CA SER A 85 -4.12 2.04 -14.97
C SER A 85 -2.99 1.01 -14.98
N HIS A 86 -2.77 0.30 -13.88
CA HIS A 86 -1.71 -0.70 -13.80
C HIS A 86 -1.72 -1.62 -15.01
N ASN A 87 -0.55 -2.00 -15.52
CA ASN A 87 -0.37 -2.81 -16.73
C ASN A 87 -0.76 -4.30 -16.56
N ALA A 88 -1.57 -4.62 -15.54
CA ALA A 88 -2.12 -5.95 -15.34
C ALA A 88 -3.37 -6.13 -16.22
N PRO A 89 -3.72 -7.36 -16.63
CA PRO A 89 -4.95 -7.61 -17.37
C PRO A 89 -6.19 -7.08 -16.66
N VAL A 90 -7.09 -6.45 -17.42
CA VAL A 90 -8.41 -6.03 -16.94
C VAL A 90 -9.37 -7.22 -16.99
N LEU A 91 -10.06 -7.47 -15.89
CA LEU A 91 -11.01 -8.56 -15.70
C LEU A 91 -12.42 -8.14 -16.13
N PRO A 92 -13.36 -9.09 -16.33
CA PRO A 92 -14.73 -8.78 -16.76
C PRO A 92 -15.52 -7.86 -15.83
N ASN A 93 -15.13 -7.73 -14.56
CA ASN A 93 -15.75 -6.84 -13.58
C ASN A 93 -15.16 -5.41 -13.60
N GLY A 94 -14.24 -5.10 -14.53
CA GLY A 94 -13.61 -3.78 -14.68
C GLY A 94 -12.39 -3.53 -13.80
N TYR A 95 -12.08 -4.43 -12.85
CA TYR A 95 -10.85 -4.37 -12.07
C TYR A 95 -9.68 -4.97 -12.85
N ASN A 96 -8.46 -4.50 -12.63
CA ASN A 96 -7.27 -5.22 -13.07
C ASN A 96 -6.87 -6.32 -12.06
N GLU A 97 -6.06 -7.27 -12.49
CA GLU A 97 -5.61 -8.37 -11.62
C GLU A 97 -4.84 -7.90 -10.38
N GLU A 98 -4.11 -6.78 -10.48
CA GLU A 98 -3.33 -6.23 -9.37
C GLU A 98 -4.24 -5.75 -8.23
N GLU A 99 -5.33 -5.07 -8.56
CA GLU A 99 -6.36 -4.66 -7.61
C GLU A 99 -7.00 -5.88 -6.93
N MET A 100 -7.30 -6.92 -7.71
CA MET A 100 -7.91 -8.13 -7.17
C MET A 100 -6.96 -8.97 -6.31
N LYS A 101 -5.63 -8.87 -6.50
CA LYS A 101 -4.65 -9.46 -5.58
C LYS A 101 -4.75 -8.82 -4.20
N LEU A 102 -4.73 -7.48 -4.12
CA LEU A 102 -4.86 -6.76 -2.85
C LEU A 102 -6.12 -7.17 -2.09
N VAL A 103 -7.26 -7.26 -2.79
CA VAL A 103 -8.54 -7.72 -2.20
C VAL A 103 -8.44 -9.15 -1.66
N LYS A 104 -7.99 -10.10 -2.48
CA LYS A 104 -7.97 -11.54 -2.13
C LYS A 104 -6.95 -11.84 -1.04
N GLU A 105 -5.75 -11.27 -1.17
CA GLU A 105 -4.66 -11.49 -0.23
C GLU A 105 -4.96 -10.85 1.13
N THR A 106 -5.54 -9.64 1.18
CA THR A 106 -5.96 -9.02 2.44
C THR A 106 -6.93 -9.93 3.21
N ARG A 107 -7.97 -10.43 2.55
CA ARG A 107 -8.93 -11.36 3.16
C ARG A 107 -8.26 -12.63 3.69
N LYS A 108 -7.29 -13.16 2.93
CA LYS A 108 -6.54 -14.36 3.32
C LYS A 108 -5.61 -14.08 4.51
N ILE A 109 -4.87 -12.98 4.49
CA ILE A 109 -3.88 -12.61 5.52
C ILE A 109 -4.57 -12.27 6.84
N TRP A 110 -5.68 -11.54 6.81
CA TRP A 110 -6.48 -11.24 8.01
C TRP A 110 -7.38 -12.39 8.44
N ASN A 111 -7.47 -13.47 7.64
CA ASN A 111 -8.43 -14.55 7.84
C ASN A 111 -9.87 -14.03 8.04
N ASP A 112 -10.22 -13.00 7.27
CA ASP A 112 -11.53 -12.33 7.31
C ASP A 112 -12.09 -12.26 5.89
N LYS A 113 -13.15 -13.03 5.62
CA LYS A 113 -13.80 -13.06 4.30
C LYS A 113 -14.81 -11.93 4.12
N ASP A 114 -15.27 -11.34 5.22
CA ASP A 114 -16.35 -10.35 5.25
C ASP A 114 -15.82 -8.92 5.13
N VAL A 115 -14.53 -8.70 5.37
CA VAL A 115 -13.90 -7.39 5.17
C VAL A 115 -14.10 -6.91 3.72
N LYS A 116 -14.57 -5.66 3.61
CA LYS A 116 -14.90 -5.03 2.32
C LYS A 116 -13.67 -4.26 1.82
N VAL A 117 -12.96 -4.81 0.85
CA VAL A 117 -11.77 -4.18 0.26
C VAL A 117 -12.05 -3.79 -1.18
N THR A 118 -11.62 -2.60 -1.57
CA THR A 118 -11.57 -2.16 -2.97
C THR A 118 -10.27 -1.38 -3.19
N ALA A 119 -9.70 -1.51 -4.39
CA ALA A 119 -8.44 -0.88 -4.75
C ALA A 119 -8.54 -0.30 -6.17
N THR A 120 -7.81 0.78 -6.40
CA THR A 120 -7.48 1.28 -7.74
C THR A 120 -5.97 1.34 -7.86
N CYS A 121 -5.42 0.59 -8.82
CA CYS A 121 -3.97 0.46 -8.97
C CYS A 121 -3.47 1.29 -10.15
N ILE A 122 -2.69 2.34 -9.87
CA ILE A 122 -2.18 3.27 -10.88
C ILE A 122 -0.66 3.22 -10.93
N ARG A 123 -0.10 3.20 -12.13
CA ARG A 123 1.32 3.37 -12.38
C ARG A 123 1.65 4.86 -12.45
N VAL A 124 2.68 5.29 -11.72
CA VAL A 124 3.13 6.70 -11.62
C VAL A 124 4.60 6.81 -11.97
N PRO A 125 5.09 7.94 -12.54
CA PRO A 125 6.46 8.10 -13.04
C PRO A 125 7.45 8.30 -11.89
N VAL A 126 7.55 7.28 -11.04
CA VAL A 126 8.43 7.17 -9.88
C VAL A 126 9.31 5.96 -10.10
N MET A 127 10.62 6.13 -9.92
CA MET A 127 11.60 5.07 -10.17
C MET A 127 11.41 3.89 -9.22
N ARG A 128 11.23 4.16 -7.93
CA ARG A 128 11.21 3.17 -6.86
C ARG A 128 10.35 3.57 -5.68
N ALA A 129 9.87 2.55 -4.96
CA ALA A 129 8.91 2.57 -3.89
C ALA A 129 7.46 2.83 -4.35
N HIS A 130 6.53 2.15 -3.71
CA HIS A 130 5.11 2.38 -3.90
C HIS A 130 4.60 3.35 -2.84
N ALA A 131 3.60 4.12 -3.20
CA ALA A 131 2.83 4.90 -2.25
C ALA A 131 1.34 4.56 -2.36
N GLU A 132 0.61 4.67 -1.26
CA GLU A 132 -0.78 4.24 -1.19
C GLU A 132 -1.58 5.19 -0.30
N SER A 133 -2.67 5.73 -0.83
CA SER A 133 -3.70 6.40 -0.03
C SER A 133 -4.69 5.34 0.43
N VAL A 134 -4.89 5.24 1.75
CA VAL A 134 -5.73 4.19 2.36
C VAL A 134 -6.74 4.85 3.29
N ASN A 135 -8.02 4.58 3.05
CA ASN A 135 -9.12 4.91 3.95
C ASN A 135 -9.60 3.63 4.64
N LEU A 136 -9.68 3.66 5.97
CA LEU A 136 -10.04 2.53 6.81
C LEU A 136 -11.28 2.88 7.63
N GLN A 137 -12.34 2.08 7.52
CA GLN A 137 -13.51 2.16 8.39
C GLN A 137 -13.44 1.07 9.47
N PHE A 138 -13.63 1.45 10.73
CA PHE A 138 -13.48 0.59 11.89
C PHE A 138 -14.81 0.25 12.57
N ALA A 139 -14.86 -0.93 13.20
CA ALA A 139 -16.01 -1.42 13.96
C ALA A 139 -16.13 -0.80 15.36
N SER A 140 -15.03 -0.25 15.88
CA SER A 140 -14.95 0.41 17.18
C SER A 140 -14.16 1.72 17.06
N PRO A 141 -14.35 2.67 18.00
CA PRO A 141 -13.63 3.93 17.98
C PRO A 141 -12.11 3.74 18.01
N LEU A 142 -11.42 4.56 17.23
CA LEU A 142 -9.97 4.67 17.16
C LEU A 142 -9.63 6.11 16.77
N ASP A 143 -9.06 6.87 17.72
CA ASP A 143 -8.64 8.24 17.45
C ASP A 143 -7.24 8.30 16.81
N GLU A 144 -6.86 9.50 16.33
CA GLU A 144 -5.58 9.70 15.63
C GLU A 144 -4.35 9.47 16.52
N ASN A 145 -4.43 9.84 17.80
CA ASN A 145 -3.31 9.71 18.73
C ASN A 145 -3.06 8.24 19.05
N GLU A 146 -4.14 7.50 19.35
CA GLU A 146 -4.09 6.06 19.54
C GLU A 146 -3.57 5.34 18.29
N ALA A 147 -4.05 5.70 17.10
CA ALA A 147 -3.56 5.14 15.84
C ALA A 147 -2.05 5.40 15.64
N LYS A 148 -1.57 6.63 15.90
CA LYS A 148 -0.14 6.97 15.82
C LYS A 148 0.69 6.15 16.80
N ASP A 149 0.22 5.97 18.03
CA ASP A 149 0.94 5.20 19.04
C ASP A 149 1.04 3.71 18.70
N ILE A 150 -0.02 3.14 18.11
CA ILE A 150 0.01 1.76 17.59
C ILE A 150 1.02 1.64 16.47
N LEU A 151 1.00 2.56 15.50
CA LEU A 151 1.88 2.52 14.34
C LEU A 151 3.36 2.71 14.71
N LYS A 152 3.67 3.59 15.67
CA LYS A 152 5.04 3.78 16.20
C LYS A 152 5.61 2.52 16.86
N LYS A 153 4.74 1.67 17.43
CA LYS A 153 5.12 0.41 18.09
C LYS A 153 5.11 -0.79 17.14
N ALA A 154 4.59 -0.64 15.93
CA ALA A 154 4.49 -1.72 14.96
C ALA A 154 5.88 -2.01 14.35
N PRO A 155 6.39 -3.26 14.45
CA PRO A 155 7.68 -3.62 13.84
C PRO A 155 7.68 -3.42 12.33
N GLY A 156 8.75 -2.84 11.79
CA GLY A 156 8.88 -2.58 10.35
C GLY A 156 8.05 -1.39 9.84
N VAL A 157 7.52 -0.55 10.74
CA VAL A 157 6.76 0.67 10.42
C VAL A 157 7.45 1.88 11.04
N VAL A 158 7.61 2.94 10.25
CA VAL A 158 8.09 4.24 10.72
C VAL A 158 7.02 5.31 10.51
N VAL A 159 6.74 6.13 11.53
CA VAL A 159 5.76 7.23 11.40
C VAL A 159 6.47 8.51 10.96
N ILE A 160 6.05 9.07 9.82
CA ILE A 160 6.47 10.38 9.32
C ILE A 160 5.20 11.23 9.18
N ASP A 161 4.84 11.96 10.23
CA ASP A 161 3.56 12.70 10.29
C ASP A 161 3.73 14.02 11.06
N ASP A 162 4.37 14.99 10.41
CA ASP A 162 4.52 16.35 10.93
C ASP A 162 3.70 17.33 10.09
N ARG A 163 2.55 17.70 10.63
CA ARG A 163 1.63 18.65 10.00
C ARG A 163 2.18 20.08 10.00
N ALA A 164 2.92 20.47 11.04
CA ALA A 164 3.42 21.83 11.18
C ALA A 164 4.48 22.15 10.12
N SER A 165 5.33 21.16 9.80
CA SER A 165 6.34 21.30 8.76
C SER A 165 5.93 20.75 7.39
N ASN A 166 4.68 20.28 7.23
CA ASN A 166 4.18 19.58 6.05
C ASN A 166 5.08 18.39 5.62
N ARG A 167 5.60 17.62 6.58
CA ARG A 167 6.51 16.50 6.34
C ARG A 167 5.78 15.16 6.49
N PHE A 168 5.72 14.44 5.38
CA PHE A 168 5.01 13.16 5.22
C PHE A 168 5.85 12.18 4.39
N PRO A 169 5.48 10.88 4.34
CA PRO A 169 6.24 9.90 3.59
C PRO A 169 6.28 10.26 2.10
N THR A 170 7.41 9.99 1.46
CA THR A 170 7.56 10.06 0.01
C THR A 170 8.24 8.79 -0.51
N PRO A 171 7.99 8.39 -1.77
CA PRO A 171 8.70 7.26 -2.39
C PRO A 171 10.24 7.41 -2.36
N LEU A 172 10.73 8.64 -2.53
CA LEU A 172 12.17 8.92 -2.52
C LEU A 172 12.80 8.66 -1.14
N GLU A 173 12.15 9.10 -0.06
CA GLU A 173 12.67 8.91 1.30
C GLU A 173 12.68 7.44 1.73
N VAL A 174 11.79 6.59 1.21
CA VAL A 174 11.69 5.17 1.60
C VAL A 174 12.42 4.22 0.66
N SER A 175 12.89 4.71 -0.49
CA SER A 175 13.63 3.89 -1.44
C SER A 175 14.90 3.31 -0.79
N ASN A 176 15.14 2.02 -1.03
CA ASN A 176 16.21 1.23 -0.44
C ASN A 176 16.16 1.09 1.10
N LYS A 177 15.02 1.37 1.73
CA LYS A 177 14.79 1.12 3.15
C LYS A 177 13.95 -0.13 3.37
N ASP A 178 14.08 -0.67 4.57
CA ASP A 178 13.41 -1.91 4.98
C ASP A 178 12.04 -1.64 5.62
N ASP A 179 11.90 -0.48 6.27
CA ASP A 179 10.67 -0.08 6.94
C ASP A 179 9.67 0.56 5.96
N VAL A 180 8.39 0.34 6.23
CA VAL A 180 7.29 1.05 5.58
C VAL A 180 7.01 2.33 6.35
N ALA A 181 7.01 3.48 5.66
CA ALA A 181 6.66 4.75 6.26
C ALA A 181 5.15 5.00 6.17
N VAL A 182 4.56 5.50 7.25
CA VAL A 182 3.16 5.90 7.32
C VAL A 182 3.04 7.34 7.83
N GLY A 183 2.11 8.09 7.27
CA GLY A 183 1.82 9.45 7.67
C GLY A 183 0.46 9.90 7.15
N ARG A 184 0.21 11.22 7.15
CA ARG A 184 -1.10 11.80 6.80
C ARG A 184 -2.24 11.16 7.59
N ILE A 185 -1.96 10.66 8.79
CA ILE A 185 -2.87 9.97 9.68
C ILE A 185 -3.86 11.00 10.19
N ARG A 186 -5.13 10.85 9.82
CA ARG A 186 -6.20 11.79 10.17
C ARG A 186 -7.57 11.13 10.14
N GLN A 187 -8.51 11.66 10.91
CA GLN A 187 -9.91 11.29 10.78
C GLN A 187 -10.46 11.70 9.41
N ASP A 188 -11.38 10.91 8.87
CA ASP A 188 -12.11 11.23 7.65
C ASP A 188 -13.14 12.32 7.93
N GLU A 189 -12.97 13.49 7.33
CA GLU A 189 -13.88 14.63 7.51
C GLU A 189 -15.28 14.40 6.91
N SER A 190 -15.42 13.43 6.00
CA SER A 190 -16.70 13.10 5.35
C SER A 190 -17.60 12.19 6.19
N GLN A 191 -17.13 11.69 7.34
CA GLN A 191 -17.91 10.81 8.20
C GLN A 191 -18.96 11.56 9.02
N ASP A 192 -20.13 10.94 9.19
CA ASP A 192 -21.22 11.52 9.98
C ASP A 192 -20.83 11.67 11.45
N GLY A 193 -21.15 12.84 12.04
CA GLY A 193 -20.99 13.07 13.49
C GLY A 193 -19.66 13.69 13.94
N ASN A 194 -18.84 14.25 13.04
CA ASN A 194 -17.66 15.06 13.39
C ASN A 194 -17.97 16.35 14.19
N HIS A 195 -19.26 16.64 14.45
CA HIS A 195 -19.74 17.79 15.24
C HIS A 195 -20.38 17.38 16.58
N GLY A 196 -19.83 16.41 17.30
CA GLY A 196 -20.19 16.15 18.71
C GLY A 196 -21.56 15.51 18.95
N SER A 197 -22.23 14.97 17.93
CA SER A 197 -23.46 14.19 18.11
C SER A 197 -23.14 12.70 18.14
N VAL A 198 -22.96 12.18 19.35
CA VAL A 198 -22.66 10.77 19.64
C VAL A 198 -23.96 9.97 19.62
N ASN A 199 -24.26 9.30 18.51
CA ASN A 199 -25.22 8.19 18.51
C ASN A 199 -24.46 6.86 18.44
N HIS A 200 -24.92 5.90 19.24
CA HIS A 200 -24.21 4.69 19.72
C HIS A 200 -23.90 3.60 18.67
N LYS A 201 -23.74 3.95 17.39
CA LYS A 201 -23.39 3.04 16.28
C LYS A 201 -22.30 3.62 15.36
N GLN A 202 -21.44 4.46 15.91
CA GLN A 202 -20.49 5.26 15.14
C GLN A 202 -19.29 4.40 14.68
N THR A 203 -19.26 4.06 13.39
CA THR A 203 -18.03 3.58 12.74
C THR A 203 -17.11 4.77 12.54
N VAL A 204 -15.86 4.66 12.97
CA VAL A 204 -14.84 5.69 12.79
C VAL A 204 -14.04 5.38 11.53
N ARG A 205 -13.62 6.41 10.78
CA ARG A 205 -12.81 6.28 9.57
C ARG A 205 -11.52 7.08 9.70
N LEU A 206 -10.43 6.46 9.27
CA LEU A 206 -9.09 7.05 9.29
C LEU A 206 -8.50 6.99 7.88
N ASP A 207 -7.95 8.12 7.45
CA ASP A 207 -7.09 8.20 6.28
C ASP A 207 -5.63 8.08 6.69
N ILE A 208 -4.87 7.27 5.97
CA ILE A 208 -3.42 7.17 6.08
C ILE A 208 -2.77 7.20 4.68
N PHE A 209 -1.53 7.67 4.62
CA PHE A 209 -0.69 7.58 3.44
C PHE A 209 0.53 6.72 3.76
N VAL A 210 0.75 5.70 2.95
CA VAL A 210 1.76 4.66 3.18
C VAL A 210 2.77 4.69 2.05
N CYS A 211 4.06 4.56 2.35
CA CYS A 211 5.13 4.46 1.36
C CYS A 211 6.09 3.33 1.75
N GLY A 212 6.47 2.47 0.80
CA GLY A 212 7.45 1.41 1.05
C GLY A 212 8.21 0.99 -0.19
N ASP A 213 9.46 0.56 -0.02
CA ASP A 213 10.24 -0.05 -1.10
C ASP A 213 9.66 -1.43 -1.44
N GLN A 214 9.04 -1.53 -2.62
CA GLN A 214 8.34 -2.73 -3.04
C GLN A 214 9.30 -3.87 -3.45
N ILE A 215 10.53 -3.57 -3.84
CA ILE A 215 11.54 -4.60 -4.15
C ILE A 215 12.12 -5.17 -2.85
N ARG A 216 12.33 -4.32 -1.85
CA ARG A 216 12.79 -4.75 -0.52
C ARG A 216 11.63 -5.28 0.30
N LYS A 217 10.96 -4.43 1.07
CA LYS A 217 9.92 -4.87 2.00
C LYS A 217 8.74 -5.51 1.28
N GLY A 218 8.37 -5.02 0.09
CA GLY A 218 7.31 -5.62 -0.71
C GLY A 218 7.66 -6.95 -1.39
N ALA A 219 8.91 -7.43 -1.32
CA ALA A 219 9.30 -8.69 -1.94
C ALA A 219 10.43 -9.40 -1.19
N ALA A 220 11.68 -8.98 -1.43
CA ALA A 220 12.87 -9.72 -1.00
C ALA A 220 12.99 -9.86 0.52
N LEU A 221 12.87 -8.73 1.25
CA LEU A 221 13.00 -8.74 2.70
C LEU A 221 11.85 -9.51 3.36
N ASN A 222 10.63 -9.40 2.84
CA ASN A 222 9.51 -10.17 3.40
C ASN A 222 9.70 -11.68 3.22
N ALA A 223 10.23 -12.12 2.07
CA ALA A 223 10.56 -13.52 1.85
C ALA A 223 11.67 -14.02 2.79
N VAL A 224 12.71 -13.22 3.01
CA VAL A 224 13.78 -13.53 3.99
C VAL A 224 13.22 -13.61 5.41
N GLN A 225 12.41 -12.64 5.82
CA GLN A 225 11.79 -12.64 7.16
C GLN A 225 10.83 -13.81 7.36
N ILE A 226 10.10 -14.23 6.32
CA ILE A 226 9.32 -15.47 6.35
C ILE A 226 10.25 -16.66 6.60
N ALA A 227 11.37 -16.77 5.88
CA ALA A 227 12.33 -17.86 6.06
C ALA A 227 12.96 -17.85 7.47
N GLU A 228 13.34 -16.69 8.00
CA GLU A 228 13.88 -16.52 9.36
C GLU A 228 12.91 -17.00 10.44
N MET A 229 11.61 -16.81 10.24
CA MET A 229 10.59 -17.31 11.18
C MET A 229 10.37 -18.84 11.11
N LEU A 230 10.90 -19.52 10.09
CA LEU A 230 10.79 -20.97 9.89
C LEU A 230 12.04 -21.74 10.36
N LEU A 231 13.13 -21.01 10.67
CA LEU A 231 14.36 -21.55 11.27
C LEU A 231 14.19 -21.72 12.79
#